data_AF-X1DMC3-F1
#
_entry.id   AF-X1DMC3-F1
#
_cell.length_a   1.000
_cell.length_b   1.000
_cell.length_c   1.000
_cell.angle_alpha   90.00
_cell.angle_beta   90.00
_cell.angle_gamma   90.00
#
_symmetry.space_group_name_H-M   'P 1'
#
loop_
_entity.id
_entity.type
_entity.pdbx_description
1 polymer ?
#
loop_
_entity_poly.entity_id
_entity_poly.type
_entity_poly.pdbx_seq_one_letter_code
_entity_poly.pdbx_strand_id
1 'polypeptide(L)'
;MRFLKNRIFISILLFFIVISAANKNASAADDKLLHFGFSSVFGAASESYLHYETNLKTPGRLIWGTTLGTIPGLAKEIIDSTKKDNYFSGSDMAANIAGAFVGALVANIFNNAIQVKIEKKEEEKMIVF
;
A
#
# COMPACT_ATOMS: atom_id res chain seq x y z
N MET A 1 19.92 12.74 -15.58
CA MET A 1 19.76 11.56 -14.69
C MET A 1 20.09 11.81 -13.21
N ARG A 2 21.14 12.56 -12.85
CA ARG A 2 21.51 12.84 -11.44
C ARG A 2 20.39 13.51 -10.61
N PHE A 3 19.64 14.43 -11.21
CA PHE A 3 18.58 15.19 -10.54
C PHE A 3 17.35 14.33 -10.17
N LEU A 4 16.97 13.39 -11.05
CA LEU A 4 15.86 12.46 -10.81
C LEU A 4 16.23 11.42 -9.73
N LYS A 5 17.47 10.94 -9.74
CA LYS A 5 18.01 10.02 -8.73
C LYS A 5 18.02 10.66 -7.33
N ASN A 6 18.36 11.94 -7.24
CA ASN A 6 18.31 12.69 -5.98
C ASN A 6 16.89 12.89 -5.46
N ARG A 7 15.91 13.14 -6.35
CA ARG A 7 14.49 13.24 -5.96
C ARG A 7 13.93 11.92 -5.45
N ILE A 8 14.22 10.82 -6.14
CA ILE A 8 13.83 9.48 -5.69
C ILE A 8 14.47 9.17 -4.32
N PHE A 9 15.76 9.49 -4.16
CA PHE A 9 16.45 9.31 -2.89
C PHE A 9 15.86 10.16 -1.76
N ILE A 10 15.52 11.43 -2.04
CA ILE A 10 14.86 12.33 -1.08
C ILE A 10 13.46 11.83 -0.73
N SER A 11 12.68 11.34 -1.69
CA SER A 11 11.35 10.77 -1.42
C SER A 11 11.43 9.50 -0.59
N ILE A 12 12.39 8.62 -0.87
CA ILE A 12 12.65 7.42 -0.05
C ILE A 12 13.11 7.83 1.35
N LEU A 13 13.98 8.83 1.46
CA LEU A 13 14.46 9.34 2.74
C LEU A 13 13.34 9.98 3.57
N LEU A 14 12.49 10.80 2.95
CA LEU A 14 11.32 11.40 3.59
C LEU A 14 10.33 10.33 4.04
N PHE A 15 10.15 9.29 3.22
CA PHE A 15 9.37 8.13 3.56
C PHE A 15 9.93 7.40 4.81
N PHE A 16 11.25 7.21 4.91
CA PHE A 16 11.91 6.65 6.11
C PHE A 16 11.87 7.57 7.34
N ILE A 17 11.87 8.90 7.14
CA ILE A 17 11.73 9.88 8.24
C ILE A 17 10.31 9.82 8.83
N VAL A 18 9.28 9.70 7.98
CA VAL A 18 7.88 9.52 8.44
C VAL A 18 7.73 8.20 9.22
N ILE A 19 8.39 7.12 8.78
CA ILE A 19 8.41 5.83 9.52
C ILE A 19 9.05 5.98 10.90
N SER A 20 10.15 6.74 11.01
CA SER A 20 10.90 6.87 12.27
C SER A 20 10.22 7.79 13.29
N ALA A 21 9.22 8.57 12.87
CA ALA A 21 8.45 9.45 13.75
C ALA A 21 7.31 8.75 14.51
N ALA A 22 7.18 7.42 14.40
CA ALA A 22 6.24 6.65 15.21
C ALA A 22 6.46 6.93 16.70
N ASN A 23 5.43 7.49 17.33
CA ASN A 23 5.46 8.05 18.68
C ASN A 23 5.76 6.97 19.71
N LYS A 24 6.86 7.13 20.47
CA LYS A 24 7.22 6.24 21.60
C LYS A 24 6.20 6.26 22.76
N ASN A 25 5.20 7.15 22.70
CA ASN A 25 4.13 7.31 23.70
C ASN A 25 2.75 6.85 23.19
N ALA A 26 2.69 6.19 22.02
CA ALA A 26 1.45 5.67 21.46
C ALA A 26 0.91 4.50 22.31
N SER A 27 -0.40 4.47 22.52
CA SER A 27 -1.07 3.28 23.09
C SER A 27 -0.85 2.06 22.19
N ALA A 28 -0.93 0.85 22.73
CA ALA A 28 -0.92 -0.37 21.93
C ALA A 28 -2.02 -0.40 20.85
N ALA A 29 -3.12 0.34 21.06
CA ALA A 29 -4.15 0.52 20.04
C ALA A 29 -3.72 1.50 18.94
N ASP A 30 -3.03 2.59 19.30
CA ASP A 30 -2.53 3.58 18.35
C ASP A 30 -1.43 3.00 17.47
N ASP A 31 -0.56 2.17 18.05
CA ASP A 31 0.51 1.50 17.31
C ASP A 31 -0.05 0.54 16.24
N LYS A 32 -1.05 -0.28 16.60
CA LYS A 32 -1.76 -1.15 15.64
C LYS A 32 -2.47 -0.36 14.55
N LEU A 33 -3.03 0.80 14.88
CA LEU A 33 -3.67 1.67 13.91
C LEU A 33 -2.65 2.25 12.92
N LEU A 34 -1.43 2.57 13.38
CA LEU A 34 -0.34 2.98 12.50
C LEU A 34 0.07 1.85 11.55
N HIS A 35 0.23 0.63 12.06
CA HIS A 35 0.51 -0.56 11.25
C HIS A 35 -0.55 -0.78 10.17
N PHE A 36 -1.81 -0.77 10.57
CA PHE A 36 -2.94 -0.90 9.65
C PHE A 36 -2.96 0.22 8.61
N GLY A 37 -2.93 1.47 9.05
CA GLY A 37 -3.05 2.64 8.19
C GLY A 37 -1.90 2.71 7.19
N PHE A 38 -0.66 2.48 7.66
CA PHE A 38 0.51 2.52 6.80
C PHE A 38 0.47 1.42 5.75
N SER A 39 0.22 0.17 6.14
CA SER A 39 0.10 -0.93 5.19
C SER A 39 -1.07 -0.76 4.23
N SER A 40 -2.16 -0.08 4.62
CA SER A 40 -3.27 0.21 3.70
C SER A 40 -2.87 1.10 2.51
N VAL A 41 -2.00 2.09 2.73
CA VAL A 41 -1.46 2.92 1.64
C VAL A 41 -0.65 2.05 0.68
N PHE A 42 0.16 1.13 1.22
CA PHE A 42 0.97 0.22 0.41
C PHE A 42 0.14 -0.81 -0.36
N GLY A 43 -0.92 -1.33 0.26
CA GLY A 43 -1.88 -2.21 -0.40
C GLY A 43 -2.59 -1.51 -1.55
N ALA A 44 -3.04 -0.26 -1.34
CA ALA A 44 -3.70 0.54 -2.36
C ALA A 44 -2.77 0.87 -3.54
N ALA A 45 -1.53 1.28 -3.26
CA ALA A 45 -0.52 1.55 -4.27
C ALA A 45 -0.16 0.30 -5.07
N SER A 46 0.00 -0.84 -4.40
CA SER A 46 0.32 -2.12 -5.04
C SER A 46 -0.82 -2.61 -5.93
N GLU A 47 -2.07 -2.56 -5.45
CA GLU A 47 -3.23 -2.92 -6.27
C GLU A 47 -3.35 -2.01 -7.49
N SER A 48 -3.20 -0.70 -7.31
CA SER A 48 -3.28 0.25 -8.43
C SER A 48 -2.22 -0.02 -9.48
N TYR A 49 -0.98 -0.27 -9.07
CA TYR A 49 0.08 -0.67 -9.99
C TYR A 49 -0.29 -1.96 -10.74
N LEU A 50 -0.74 -2.99 -10.02
CA LEU A 50 -1.14 -4.26 -10.64
C LEU A 50 -2.36 -4.12 -11.56
N HIS A 51 -3.28 -3.20 -11.24
CA HIS A 51 -4.47 -2.93 -12.03
C HIS A 51 -4.14 -2.36 -13.40
N TYR A 52 -3.18 -1.43 -13.47
CA TYR A 52 -2.82 -0.76 -14.72
C TYR A 52 -1.71 -1.45 -15.49
N GLU A 53 -0.80 -2.17 -14.82
CA GLU A 53 0.41 -2.72 -15.44
C GLU A 53 0.33 -4.24 -15.69
N THR A 54 -0.74 -4.91 -15.26
CA THR A 54 -0.88 -6.37 -15.42
C THR A 54 -2.27 -6.79 -15.86
N ASN A 55 -2.38 -7.99 -16.45
CA ASN A 55 -3.66 -8.60 -16.83
C ASN A 55 -4.25 -9.48 -15.72
N LEU A 56 -3.85 -9.27 -14.46
CA LEU A 56 -4.36 -10.06 -13.34
C LEU A 56 -5.85 -9.78 -13.13
N LYS A 57 -6.63 -10.84 -12.93
CA LYS A 57 -8.03 -10.73 -12.48
C LYS A 57 -8.10 -10.19 -11.05
N THR A 58 -9.24 -9.62 -10.66
CA THR A 58 -9.47 -9.02 -9.34
C THR A 58 -8.94 -9.86 -8.17
N PRO A 59 -9.23 -11.18 -8.04
CA PRO A 59 -8.69 -11.96 -6.93
C PRO A 59 -7.17 -11.99 -6.89
N GLY A 60 -6.52 -12.08 -8.06
CA GLY A 60 -5.06 -12.04 -8.18
C GLY A 60 -4.50 -10.68 -7.78
N ARG A 61 -5.13 -9.58 -8.19
CA ARG A 61 -4.72 -8.22 -7.81
C ARG A 61 -4.85 -7.98 -6.31
N LEU A 62 -5.92 -8.49 -5.67
CA LEU A 62 -6.09 -8.36 -4.22
C LEU A 62 -5.04 -9.19 -3.46
N ILE A 63 -4.77 -10.43 -3.87
CA ILE A 63 -3.76 -11.28 -3.23
C ILE A 63 -2.37 -10.66 -3.36
N TRP A 64 -1.96 -10.31 -4.58
CA TRP A 64 -0.64 -9.73 -4.82
C TRP A 64 -0.51 -8.31 -4.26
N GLY A 65 -1.55 -7.50 -4.36
CA GLY A 65 -1.60 -6.16 -3.76
C GLY A 65 -1.45 -6.20 -2.24
N THR A 66 -2.13 -7.14 -1.57
CA THR A 66 -1.99 -7.37 -0.13
C THR A 66 -0.58 -7.85 0.22
N THR A 67 -0.05 -8.80 -0.56
CA THR A 67 1.26 -9.39 -0.33
C THR A 67 2.35 -8.33 -0.43
N LEU A 68 2.39 -7.60 -1.54
CA LEU A 68 3.32 -6.49 -1.75
C LEU A 68 3.13 -5.39 -0.71
N GLY A 69 1.87 -5.10 -0.36
CA GLY A 69 1.52 -4.08 0.62
C GLY A 69 1.98 -4.39 2.04
N THR A 70 2.16 -5.68 2.35
CA THR A 70 2.62 -6.16 3.67
C THR A 70 4.14 -6.11 3.82
N ILE A 71 4.90 -6.12 2.72
CA ILE A 71 6.38 -6.20 2.74
C ILE A 71 7.03 -5.12 3.63
N PRO A 72 6.65 -3.83 3.58
CA PRO A 72 7.25 -2.83 4.45
C PRO A 72 7.02 -3.11 5.95
N GLY A 73 5.82 -3.57 6.30
CA GLY A 73 5.46 -3.94 7.68
C GLY A 73 6.25 -5.16 8.15
N LEU A 74 6.36 -6.19 7.33
CA LEU A 74 7.19 -7.37 7.61
C LEU A 74 8.66 -6.98 7.83
N ALA A 75 9.21 -6.12 6.96
CA ALA A 75 10.58 -5.65 7.09
C ALA A 75 10.81 -4.89 8.41
N LYS A 76 9.86 -4.06 8.84
CA LYS A 76 9.91 -3.38 10.14
C LYS A 76 9.98 -4.39 11.29
N GLU A 77 9.07 -5.38 11.31
CA GLU A 77 9.02 -6.38 12.39
C GLU A 77 10.30 -7.25 12.44
N ILE A 78 10.87 -7.59 11.28
CA ILE A 78 12.16 -8.29 11.20
C ILE A 78 13.27 -7.41 11.79
N ILE A 79 13.34 -6.14 11.43
CA ILE A 79 14.36 -5.21 11.97
C ILE A 79 14.18 -5.05 13.49
N ASP A 80 12.95 -4.92 13.97
CA ASP A 80 12.66 -4.78 15.40
C ASP A 80 13.06 -6.02 16.20
N SER A 81 12.94 -7.23 15.63
CA SER A 81 13.44 -8.46 16.26
C SER A 81 14.97 -8.50 16.49
N THR A 82 15.73 -7.63 15.81
CA THR A 82 17.20 -7.54 15.96
C THR A 82 17.63 -6.48 16.99
N LYS A 83 16.71 -5.64 17.47
CA LYS A 83 17.01 -4.55 18.41
C LYS A 83 16.90 -5.05 19.85
N LYS A 84 17.76 -4.51 20.71
CA LYS A 84 17.69 -4.76 22.15
C LYS A 84 16.36 -4.23 22.70
N ASP A 85 15.67 -5.04 23.50
CA ASP A 85 14.39 -4.73 24.15
C ASP A 85 13.20 -4.53 23.18
N ASN A 86 13.30 -5.02 21.93
CA ASN A 86 12.18 -5.04 20.98
C ASN A 86 12.05 -6.45 20.37
N TYR A 87 10.87 -6.80 19.86
CA TYR A 87 10.58 -8.15 19.37
C TYR A 87 9.60 -8.14 18.21
N PHE A 88 9.63 -9.22 17.42
CA PHE A 88 8.64 -9.43 16.36
C PHE A 88 7.25 -9.58 16.96
N SER A 89 6.29 -8.77 16.51
CA SER A 89 4.92 -8.78 17.00
C SER A 89 3.97 -9.36 15.96
N GLY A 90 3.42 -10.55 16.28
CA GLY A 90 2.40 -11.18 15.45
C GLY A 90 1.11 -10.36 15.32
N SER A 91 0.75 -9.58 16.35
CA SER A 91 -0.43 -8.72 16.27
C SER A 91 -0.22 -7.53 15.34
N ASP A 92 0.99 -7.00 15.27
CA ASP A 92 1.30 -5.84 14.44
C ASP A 92 1.46 -6.29 12.97
N MET A 93 2.00 -7.49 12.76
CA MET A 93 1.96 -8.15 11.46
C MET A 93 0.52 -8.43 10.99
N ALA A 94 -0.39 -8.86 11.87
CA ALA A 94 -1.80 -9.03 11.52
C ALA A 94 -2.46 -7.69 11.14
N ALA A 95 -2.14 -6.61 11.85
CA ALA A 95 -2.59 -5.26 11.50
C ALA A 95 -2.03 -4.81 10.13
N ASN A 96 -0.76 -5.09 9.85
CA ASN A 96 -0.14 -4.82 8.53
C ASN A 96 -0.88 -5.56 7.40
N ILE A 97 -1.14 -6.86 7.57
CA ILE A 97 -1.85 -7.67 6.56
C ILE A 97 -3.27 -7.16 6.34
N ALA A 98 -4.02 -6.91 7.43
CA ALA A 98 -5.38 -6.40 7.36
C ALA A 98 -5.43 -5.02 6.68
N GLY A 99 -4.50 -4.14 7.04
CA GLY A 99 -4.33 -2.83 6.42
C GLY A 99 -4.09 -2.94 4.92
N ALA A 100 -3.08 -3.71 4.52
CA ALA A 100 -2.75 -3.93 3.11
C ALA A 100 -3.93 -4.50 2.32
N PHE A 101 -4.68 -5.45 2.89
CA PHE A 101 -5.86 -6.00 2.25
C PHE A 101 -6.96 -4.96 2.06
N VAL A 102 -7.30 -4.19 3.10
CA VAL A 102 -8.31 -3.12 2.99
C VAL A 102 -7.88 -2.07 1.97
N GLY A 103 -6.61 -1.67 1.99
CA GLY A 103 -6.05 -0.75 1.00
C GLY A 103 -6.20 -1.24 -0.44
N ALA A 104 -5.81 -2.50 -0.68
CA ALA A 104 -5.95 -3.12 -2.00
C ALA A 104 -7.42 -3.22 -2.43
N LEU A 105 -8.32 -3.60 -1.52
CA LEU A 105 -9.76 -3.69 -1.80
C LEU A 105 -10.35 -2.34 -2.18
N VAL A 106 -10.04 -1.29 -1.42
CA VAL A 106 -10.50 0.07 -1.69
C VAL A 106 -9.98 0.55 -3.04
N ALA A 107 -8.68 0.41 -3.31
CA ALA A 107 -8.09 0.77 -4.61
C ALA A 107 -8.77 0.02 -5.76
N ASN A 108 -9.01 -1.28 -5.61
CA ASN A 108 -9.68 -2.09 -6.63
C ASN A 108 -11.07 -1.55 -6.98
N ILE A 109 -11.86 -1.17 -5.97
CA ILE A 109 -13.19 -0.58 -6.16
C ILE A 109 -13.08 0.73 -6.95
N PHE A 110 -12.17 1.62 -6.55
CA PHE A 110 -11.98 2.90 -7.22
C PHE A 110 -11.46 2.73 -8.66
N ASN A 111 -10.45 1.88 -8.87
CA ASN A 111 -9.82 1.67 -10.17
C ASN A 111 -10.78 1.05 -11.17
N ASN A 112 -11.58 0.04 -10.76
CA ASN A 112 -12.64 -0.50 -11.60
C ASN A 112 -13.71 0.55 -11.93
N ALA A 113 -14.12 1.37 -10.95
CA ALA A 113 -15.11 2.43 -11.20
C ALA A 113 -14.61 3.51 -12.17
N ILE A 114 -13.32 3.85 -12.12
CA ILE A 114 -12.68 4.78 -13.06
C ILE A 114 -12.62 4.15 -14.46
N GLN A 115 -12.17 2.91 -14.56
CA GLN A 115 -12.07 2.21 -15.85
C GLN A 115 -13.43 2.09 -16.55
N VAL A 116 -14.48 1.65 -15.83
CA VAL A 116 -15.85 1.56 -16.36
C VAL A 116 -16.34 2.91 -16.89
N LYS A 117 -15.97 4.02 -16.24
CA LYS A 117 -16.33 5.37 -16.70
C LYS A 117 -15.58 5.79 -17.97
N ILE A 118 -14.35 5.33 -18.18
CA ILE A 118 -13.57 5.65 -19.39
C ILE A 118 -14.13 4.87 -20.58
N GLU A 119 -14.33 3.55 -20.44
CA GLU A 119 -14.88 2.69 -21.48
C GLU A 119 -16.25 3.20 -21.97
N LYS A 120 -17.15 3.54 -21.03
CA LYS A 120 -18.48 4.07 -21.37
C LYS A 120 -18.43 5.42 -22.09
N LYS A 121 -17.40 6.25 -21.85
CA LYS A 121 -17.27 7.59 -22.44
C LYS A 121 -16.72 7.55 -23.87
N GLU A 122 -15.99 6.49 -24.24
CA GLU A 122 -15.47 6.33 -25.61
C GLU A 122 -16.51 5.75 -26.58
N GLU A 123 -17.45 4.93 -26.11
CA GLU A 123 -18.52 4.37 -26.96
C GLU A 123 -19.63 5.38 -27.33
N GLU A 124 -19.71 6.52 -26.66
CA GLU A 124 -20.77 7.53 -26.89
C GLU A 124 -20.44 8.54 -28.01
N LYS A 125 -19.55 8.20 -28.95
CA LYS A 125 -19.27 9.03 -30.14
C LYS A 125 -19.93 8.49 -31.42
N MET A 126 -21.08 9.10 -31.70
CA MET A 126 -21.68 9.40 -33.01
C MET A 126 -21.82 8.28 -34.05
N ILE A 127 -23.00 7.65 -34.07
CA ILE A 127 -23.65 7.28 -35.34
C ILE A 127 -24.47 8.51 -35.77
N VAL A 128 -23.93 9.30 -36.70
CA VAL A 128 -24.70 10.30 -37.46
C VAL A 128 -25.02 9.65 -38.81
N PHE A 129 -26.31 9.43 -39.05
CA PHE A 129 -26.86 9.00 -40.34
C PHE A 129 -26.84 10.15 -41.34
#